data_AF-A0A971QPN9-F1
#
_entry.id   AF-A0A971QPN9-F1
#
_cell.length_a   1.000
_cell.length_b   1.000
_cell.length_c   1.000
_cell.angle_alpha   90.00
_cell.angle_beta   90.00
_cell.angle_gamma   90.00
#
_symmetry.space_group_name_H-M   'P 1'
#
loop_
_entity.id
_entity.type
_entity.pdbx_description
1 polymer ?
#
loop_
_entity_poly.entity_id
_entity_poly.type
_entity_poly.pdbx_seq_one_letter_code
_entity_poly.pdbx_strand_id
1 'polypeptide(L)'
;MEKEIIVAIALGIGLSASTGFRVFLPLLIAGIAGRLGFLPLTENFSWLAGNTALVSLGVATLVEVGAYYIPFIDNLLDTISTPLAIGAGTLISASVLPVDNELARWITGFIVGGGAAAAVQGSTAALRLGSSGTTAGTGNFLVSSFENIAAIVTPIVTIIIPVIIAILILLTFLILFRLIFRRKRKKTAAAT
;
A
#
# COMPACT_ATOMS: atom_id res chain seq x y z
N MET A 1 -11.83 23.17 6.18
CA MET A 1 -10.57 22.98 6.93
C MET A 1 -10.52 21.66 7.68
N GLU A 2 -11.20 21.45 8.83
CA GLU A 2 -11.05 20.17 9.58
C GLU A 2 -11.51 18.93 8.80
N LYS A 3 -12.65 19.00 8.11
CA LYS A 3 -13.19 17.87 7.33
C LYS A 3 -12.30 17.49 6.14
N GLU A 4 -11.68 18.47 5.49
CA GLU A 4 -10.78 18.24 4.35
C GLU A 4 -9.49 17.54 4.77
N ILE A 5 -8.95 17.91 5.94
CA ILE A 5 -7.77 17.25 6.53
C ILE A 5 -8.09 15.80 6.86
N ILE A 6 -9.26 15.51 7.45
CA ILE A 6 -9.67 14.14 7.76
C ILE A 6 -9.77 13.31 6.48
N VAL A 7 -10.37 13.85 5.42
CA VAL A 7 -10.49 13.18 4.12
C VAL A 7 -9.10 12.96 3.50
N ALA A 8 -8.21 13.95 3.54
CA ALA A 8 -6.84 13.83 3.03
C ALA A 8 -6.02 12.77 3.77
N ILE A 9 -6.11 12.72 5.11
CA ILE A 9 -5.47 11.67 5.91
C ILE A 9 -6.05 10.30 5.55
N ALA A 10 -7.37 10.19 5.41
CA ALA A 10 -8.02 8.94 5.07
C ALA A 10 -7.66 8.45 3.65
N LEU A 11 -7.58 9.35 2.67
CA LEU A 11 -7.04 9.08 1.33
C LEU A 11 -5.59 8.60 1.42
N GLY A 12 -4.75 9.32 2.17
CA GLY A 12 -3.35 8.98 2.38
C GLY A 12 -3.18 7.58 2.95
N ILE A 13 -3.93 7.23 3.99
CA ILE A 13 -3.90 5.90 4.60
C ILE A 13 -4.38 4.82 3.62
N GLY A 14 -5.54 5.00 2.99
CA GLY A 14 -6.13 3.96 2.14
C GLY A 14 -5.34 3.69 0.86
N LEU A 15 -4.88 4.76 0.19
CA LEU A 15 -4.08 4.63 -1.02
C LEU A 15 -2.68 4.08 -0.69
N SER A 16 -2.08 4.46 0.44
CA SER A 16 -0.78 3.91 0.85
C SER A 16 -0.89 2.46 1.33
N ALA A 17 -1.96 2.08 2.02
CA ALA A 17 -2.20 0.67 2.34
C ALA A 17 -2.31 -0.17 1.06
N SER A 18 -2.91 0.40 0.01
CA SER A 18 -3.01 -0.25 -1.29
C SER A 18 -1.64 -0.56 -1.90
N THR A 19 -0.61 0.29 -1.66
CA THR A 19 0.74 0.06 -2.19
C THR A 19 1.45 -1.15 -1.58
N GLY A 20 0.95 -1.67 -0.45
CA GLY A 20 1.43 -2.92 0.14
C GLY A 20 0.86 -4.20 -0.48
N PHE A 21 -0.10 -4.09 -1.40
CA PHE A 21 -0.52 -5.21 -2.25
C PHE A 21 0.28 -5.24 -3.56
N ARG A 22 0.48 -4.06 -4.16
CA ARG A 22 1.27 -3.80 -5.36
C ARG A 22 1.83 -2.40 -5.29
N VAL A 23 3.08 -2.20 -5.65
CA VAL A 23 3.77 -0.91 -5.57
C VAL A 23 3.25 0.05 -6.63
N PHE A 24 3.23 -0.37 -7.89
CA PHE A 24 3.04 0.55 -9.03
C PHE A 24 1.58 0.71 -9.43
N LEU A 25 0.78 -0.37 -9.33
CA LEU A 25 -0.63 -0.32 -9.73
C LEU A 25 -1.45 0.73 -8.96
N PRO A 26 -1.36 0.86 -7.62
CA PRO A 26 -2.09 1.91 -6.89
C PRO A 26 -1.56 3.31 -7.20
N LEU A 27 -0.26 3.47 -7.47
CA LEU A 27 0.33 4.74 -7.92
C LEU A 27 -0.23 5.16 -9.28
N LEU A 28 -0.37 4.21 -10.21
CA LEU A 28 -1.00 4.44 -11.52
C LEU A 28 -2.45 4.89 -11.35
N ILE A 29 -3.22 4.20 -10.52
CA ILE A 29 -4.62 4.55 -10.21
C ILE A 29 -4.70 5.94 -9.59
N ALA A 30 -3.83 6.26 -8.63
CA ALA A 30 -3.76 7.57 -8.00
C ALA A 30 -3.41 8.68 -9.01
N GLY A 31 -2.45 8.44 -9.91
CA GLY A 31 -2.08 9.38 -10.97
C GLY A 31 -3.22 9.62 -11.97
N ILE A 32 -3.91 8.56 -12.40
CA ILE A 32 -5.10 8.67 -13.27
C ILE A 32 -6.21 9.43 -12.55
N ALA A 33 -6.48 9.11 -11.28
CA ALA A 33 -7.49 9.80 -10.47
C ALA A 33 -7.14 11.28 -10.28
N GLY A 34 -5.87 11.61 -10.09
CA GLY A 34 -5.38 12.99 -10.05
C GLY A 34 -5.61 13.72 -11.37
N ARG A 35 -5.34 13.07 -12.51
CA ARG A 35 -5.61 13.64 -13.84
C ARG A 35 -7.10 13.89 -14.09
N LEU A 36 -7.96 13.01 -13.61
CA LEU A 36 -9.41 13.12 -13.75
C LEU A 36 -10.04 14.08 -12.73
N GLY A 37 -9.26 14.64 -11.81
CA GLY A 37 -9.74 15.55 -10.77
C GLY A 37 -10.45 14.87 -9.60
N PHE A 38 -10.37 13.55 -9.48
CA PHE A 38 -10.93 12.79 -8.34
C PHE A 38 -10.01 12.76 -7.12
N LEU A 39 -8.70 12.94 -7.33
CA LEU A 39 -7.71 12.95 -6.25
C LEU A 39 -7.08 14.35 -6.11
N PRO A 40 -7.18 15.00 -4.94
CA PRO A 40 -6.62 16.34 -4.72
C PRO A 40 -5.10 16.24 -4.52
N LEU A 41 -4.36 16.13 -5.64
CA LEU A 41 -2.90 16.21 -5.62
C LEU A 41 -2.46 17.64 -5.30
N THR A 42 -1.53 17.77 -4.38
CA THR A 42 -0.84 19.06 -4.10
C THR A 42 -0.02 19.49 -5.32
N GLU A 43 0.21 20.80 -5.47
CA GLU A 43 0.88 21.36 -6.67
C GLU A 43 2.24 20.72 -6.94
N ASN A 44 3.02 20.46 -5.89
CA ASN A 44 4.32 19.80 -5.95
C ASN A 44 4.27 18.35 -6.48
N PHE A 45 3.10 17.73 -6.49
CA PHE A 45 2.87 16.35 -6.95
C PHE A 45 1.97 16.27 -8.19
N SER A 46 1.65 17.41 -8.82
CA SER A 46 0.92 17.46 -10.09
C SER A 46 1.58 16.64 -11.20
N TRP A 47 2.91 16.47 -11.15
CA TRP A 47 3.68 15.62 -12.07
C TRP A 47 3.23 14.15 -12.05
N LEU A 48 2.66 13.66 -10.96
CA LEU A 48 2.15 12.28 -10.84
C LEU A 48 0.98 12.02 -11.81
N ALA A 49 0.23 13.07 -12.15
CA ALA A 49 -0.83 13.04 -13.15
C ALA A 49 -0.31 13.30 -14.59
N GLY A 50 0.98 13.56 -14.78
CA GLY A 50 1.61 13.85 -16.07
C GLY A 50 1.79 12.63 -16.99
N ASN A 51 1.90 12.85 -18.30
CA ASN A 51 2.00 11.76 -19.29
C ASN A 51 3.18 10.84 -19.01
N THR A 52 4.35 11.41 -18.68
CA THR A 52 5.57 10.65 -18.38
C THR A 52 5.41 9.76 -17.16
N ALA A 53 4.74 10.25 -16.11
CA ALA A 53 4.49 9.47 -14.90
C ALA A 53 3.50 8.33 -15.19
N LEU A 54 2.38 8.61 -15.85
CA LEU A 54 1.38 7.58 -16.16
C LEU A 54 1.90 6.49 -17.11
N VAL A 55 2.68 6.85 -18.12
CA VAL A 55 3.27 5.85 -19.03
C VAL A 55 4.29 4.99 -18.29
N SER A 56 5.18 5.61 -17.50
CA SER A 56 6.17 4.87 -16.72
C SER A 56 5.52 3.94 -15.69
N LEU A 57 4.52 4.44 -14.94
CA LEU A 57 3.76 3.64 -13.97
C LEU A 57 2.92 2.56 -14.66
N GLY A 58 2.39 2.82 -15.86
CA GLY A 58 1.68 1.84 -16.68
C GLY A 58 2.58 0.66 -17.08
N VAL A 59 3.77 0.95 -17.61
CA VAL A 59 4.76 -0.08 -17.94
C VAL A 59 5.19 -0.82 -16.68
N ALA A 60 5.52 -0.11 -15.60
CA ALA A 60 5.93 -0.72 -14.33
C ALA A 60 4.83 -1.63 -13.76
N THR A 61 3.55 -1.24 -13.87
CA THR A 61 2.40 -2.04 -13.47
C THR A 61 2.27 -3.33 -14.29
N LEU A 62 2.44 -3.26 -15.61
CA LEU A 62 2.40 -4.45 -16.46
C LEU A 62 3.51 -5.43 -16.10
N VAL A 63 4.73 -4.91 -15.89
CA VAL A 63 5.88 -5.72 -15.45
C VAL A 63 5.62 -6.31 -14.08
N GLU A 64 5.14 -5.52 -13.12
CA GLU A 64 4.83 -5.96 -11.76
C GLU A 64 3.79 -7.08 -11.75
N VAL A 65 2.63 -6.88 -12.39
CA VAL A 65 1.57 -7.88 -12.43
C VAL A 65 2.06 -9.16 -13.12
N GLY A 66 2.79 -9.05 -14.24
CA GLY A 66 3.31 -10.19 -14.97
C GLY A 66 4.40 -10.96 -14.22
N ALA A 67 5.34 -10.25 -13.59
CA ALA A 67 6.48 -10.84 -12.87
C ALA A 67 6.03 -11.71 -11.70
N TYR A 68 4.96 -11.33 -11.01
CA TYR A 68 4.42 -12.07 -9.87
C TYR A 68 3.71 -13.38 -10.21
N TYR A 69 3.50 -13.67 -11.50
CA TYR A 69 3.01 -14.97 -11.96
C TYR A 69 4.14 -15.94 -12.32
N ILE A 70 5.39 -15.49 -12.38
CA ILE A 70 6.54 -16.32 -12.74
C ILE A 70 7.22 -16.81 -11.45
N PRO A 71 7.27 -18.14 -11.19
CA PRO A 71 7.99 -18.69 -10.05
C PRO A 71 9.46 -18.25 -10.06
N PHE A 72 10.06 -18.09 -8.87
CA PHE A 72 11.43 -17.59 -8.64
C PHE A 72 11.59 -16.08 -8.83
N ILE A 73 10.96 -15.50 -9.86
CA ILE A 73 10.94 -14.05 -10.06
C ILE A 73 10.13 -13.36 -8.95
N ASP A 74 9.06 -14.01 -8.49
CA ASP A 74 8.22 -13.56 -7.38
C ASP A 74 9.02 -13.32 -6.08
N ASN A 75 9.91 -14.24 -5.71
CA ASN A 75 10.76 -14.12 -4.52
C ASN A 75 11.78 -12.98 -4.62
N LEU A 76 12.36 -12.78 -5.81
CA LEU A 76 13.26 -11.64 -6.04
C LEU A 76 12.49 -10.32 -5.93
N LEU A 77 11.29 -10.25 -6.53
CA LEU A 77 10.43 -9.09 -6.44
C LEU A 77 10.04 -8.79 -5.00
N ASP A 78 9.69 -9.78 -4.19
CA ASP A 78 9.30 -9.55 -2.79
C ASP A 78 10.40 -8.87 -1.95
N THR A 79 11.67 -9.13 -2.27
CA THR A 79 12.81 -8.51 -1.59
C THR A 79 12.86 -7.00 -1.84
N ILE A 80 12.58 -6.58 -3.08
CA ILE A 80 12.60 -5.16 -3.49
C ILE A 80 11.26 -4.46 -3.26
N SER A 81 10.15 -5.20 -3.30
CA SER A 81 8.80 -4.67 -3.15
C SER A 81 8.56 -4.10 -1.76
N THR A 82 9.23 -4.61 -0.73
CA THR A 82 9.05 -4.10 0.64
C THR A 82 9.52 -2.64 0.80
N PRO A 83 10.79 -2.29 0.52
CA PRO A 83 11.21 -0.89 0.58
C PRO A 83 10.49 -0.01 -0.46
N LEU A 84 10.19 -0.56 -1.64
CA LEU A 84 9.45 0.17 -2.67
C LEU A 84 8.02 0.51 -2.25
N ALA A 85 7.30 -0.42 -1.63
CA ALA A 85 5.93 -0.21 -1.13
C ALA A 85 5.90 0.89 -0.06
N ILE A 86 6.89 0.91 0.84
CA ILE A 86 7.03 1.96 1.86
C ILE A 86 7.29 3.31 1.19
N GLY A 87 8.20 3.37 0.21
CA GLY A 87 8.46 4.58 -0.56
C GLY A 87 7.25 5.07 -1.34
N ALA A 88 6.53 4.17 -2.00
CA ALA A 88 5.31 4.47 -2.75
C ALA A 88 4.19 4.97 -1.84
N GLY A 89 3.96 4.32 -0.69
CA GLY A 89 2.99 4.78 0.30
C GLY A 89 3.38 6.14 0.89
N THR A 90 4.66 6.34 1.17
CA THR A 90 5.18 7.65 1.59
C THR A 90 4.87 8.74 0.57
N LEU A 91 5.14 8.47 -0.71
CA LEU A 91 4.91 9.40 -1.81
C LEU A 91 3.43 9.73 -2.01
N ILE A 92 2.55 8.72 -1.98
CA ILE A 92 1.09 8.92 -2.10
C ILE A 92 0.56 9.74 -0.94
N SER A 93 0.94 9.42 0.30
CA SER A 93 0.47 10.18 1.45
C SER A 93 0.98 11.62 1.41
N ALA A 94 2.24 11.82 1.05
CA ALA A 94 2.82 13.15 0.85
C ALA A 94 2.13 13.94 -0.28
N SER A 95 1.57 13.28 -1.30
CA SER A 95 0.93 13.96 -2.42
C SER A 95 -0.45 14.53 -2.11
N VAL A 96 -1.16 13.95 -1.13
CA VAL A 96 -2.55 14.34 -0.76
C VAL A 96 -2.65 15.08 0.57
N LEU A 97 -1.66 14.94 1.46
CA LEU A 97 -1.68 15.61 2.76
C LEU A 97 -1.38 17.12 2.62
N PRO A 98 -2.22 17.99 3.20
CA PRO A 98 -2.02 19.45 3.16
C PRO A 98 -0.97 19.88 4.21
N VAL A 99 0.30 19.57 3.94
CA VAL A 99 1.43 19.95 4.80
C VAL A 99 2.36 20.88 4.03
N ASP A 100 2.43 22.14 4.48
CA ASP A 100 3.17 23.20 3.78
C ASP A 100 4.70 23.02 3.88
N ASN A 101 5.19 22.67 5.07
CA ASN A 101 6.62 22.45 5.28
C ASN A 101 7.09 21.16 4.60
N GLU A 102 8.10 21.27 3.74
CA GLU A 102 8.58 20.16 2.92
C GLU A 102 9.10 18.97 3.74
N LEU A 103 9.92 19.21 4.77
CA LEU A 103 10.43 18.14 5.64
C LEU A 103 9.29 17.48 6.42
N ALA A 104 8.39 18.28 6.99
CA ALA A 104 7.23 17.77 7.72
C ALA A 104 6.32 16.93 6.83
N ARG A 105 6.16 17.31 5.55
CA ARG A 105 5.37 16.56 4.57
C ARG A 105 5.95 15.18 4.32
N TRP A 106 7.26 15.07 4.11
CA TRP A 106 7.91 13.77 3.91
C TRP A 106 7.91 12.91 5.19
N ILE A 107 8.13 13.51 6.36
CA ILE A 107 8.07 12.80 7.64
C ILE A 107 6.64 12.27 7.88
N THR A 108 5.63 13.11 7.70
CA THR A 108 4.23 12.73 7.89
C THR A 108 3.80 11.70 6.84
N GLY A 109 4.19 11.88 5.58
CA GLY A 109 3.99 10.91 4.51
C GLY A 109 4.61 9.55 4.85
N PHE A 110 5.82 9.54 5.40
CA PHE A 110 6.50 8.30 5.79
C PHE A 110 5.81 7.60 6.96
N ILE A 111 5.41 8.35 7.99
CA ILE A 111 4.73 7.80 9.16
C ILE A 111 3.34 7.27 8.79
N VAL A 112 2.54 8.08 8.10
CA VAL A 112 1.15 7.75 7.76
C VAL A 112 1.10 6.76 6.60
N GLY A 113 1.75 7.10 5.49
CA GLY A 113 1.71 6.33 4.26
C GLY A 113 2.67 5.16 4.27
N GLY A 114 3.95 5.42 4.53
CA GLY A 114 4.97 4.37 4.63
C GLY A 114 4.63 3.33 5.71
N GLY A 115 4.10 3.75 6.86
CA GLY A 115 3.61 2.87 7.92
C GLY A 115 2.43 1.99 7.49
N ALA A 116 1.42 2.57 6.83
CA ALA A 116 0.28 1.81 6.30
C ALA A 116 0.70 0.80 5.23
N ALA A 117 1.58 1.21 4.30
CA ALA A 117 2.15 0.33 3.28
C ALA A 117 2.96 -0.81 3.90
N ALA A 118 3.84 -0.51 4.87
CA ALA A 118 4.63 -1.50 5.59
C ALA A 118 3.75 -2.54 6.31
N ALA A 119 2.64 -2.11 6.89
CA ALA A 119 1.72 -3.00 7.58
C ALA A 119 1.05 -4.01 6.62
N VAL A 120 0.57 -3.53 5.47
CA VAL A 120 -0.06 -4.40 4.46
C VAL A 120 0.99 -5.30 3.80
N GLN A 121 2.11 -4.73 3.37
CA GLN A 121 3.21 -5.46 2.71
C GLN A 121 3.83 -6.52 3.63
N GLY A 122 3.98 -6.22 4.93
CA GLY A 122 4.45 -7.19 5.90
C GLY A 122 3.47 -8.36 6.09
N SER A 123 2.17 -8.10 5.95
CA SER A 123 1.13 -9.12 6.03
C SER A 123 1.13 -10.02 4.79
N THR A 124 1.24 -9.45 3.59
CA THR A 124 1.34 -10.19 2.32
C THR A 124 2.61 -11.02 2.23
N ALA A 125 3.76 -10.44 2.60
CA ALA A 125 5.03 -11.16 2.66
C ALA A 125 4.94 -12.37 3.61
N ALA A 126 4.30 -12.23 4.77
CA ALA A 126 4.09 -13.35 5.70
C ALA A 126 3.20 -14.46 5.09
N LEU A 127 2.15 -14.10 4.34
CA LEU A 127 1.28 -15.05 3.65
C LEU A 127 2.04 -15.82 2.56
N ARG A 128 2.86 -15.12 1.76
CA ARG A 128 3.69 -15.74 0.72
C ARG A 128 4.77 -16.65 1.30
N LEU A 129 5.42 -16.27 2.39
CA LEU A 129 6.37 -17.14 3.10
C LEU A 129 5.69 -18.43 3.58
N GLY A 130 4.49 -18.32 4.16
CA GLY A 130 3.71 -19.48 4.58
C GLY A 130 3.25 -20.37 3.42
N SER A 131 2.80 -19.75 2.33
CA SER A 131 2.40 -20.44 1.09
C SER A 131 3.58 -21.15 0.44
N SER A 132 4.73 -20.48 0.29
CA SER A 132 5.93 -21.04 -0.33
C SER A 132 6.46 -22.24 0.46
N GLY A 133 6.48 -22.14 1.80
CA GLY A 133 6.91 -23.24 2.66
C GLY A 133 5.99 -24.46 2.65
N THR A 134 4.71 -24.31 2.34
CA THR A 134 3.72 -25.41 2.38
C THR A 134 3.38 -25.99 1.01
N THR A 135 3.50 -25.19 -0.06
CA THR A 135 3.07 -25.56 -1.43
C THR A 135 4.21 -25.57 -2.45
N ALA A 136 5.46 -25.45 -2.00
CA ALA A 136 6.64 -25.29 -2.84
C ALA A 136 6.52 -24.14 -3.87
N GLY A 137 5.80 -23.07 -3.49
CA GLY A 137 5.60 -21.86 -4.32
C GLY A 137 4.40 -21.91 -5.26
N THR A 138 3.74 -23.06 -5.46
CA THR A 138 2.58 -23.16 -6.37
C THR A 138 1.35 -22.39 -5.85
N GLY A 139 1.20 -22.23 -4.53
CA GLY A 139 0.15 -21.43 -3.91
C GLY A 139 0.31 -19.93 -4.08
N ASN A 140 1.50 -19.44 -4.45
CA ASN A 140 1.76 -18.01 -4.62
C ASN A 140 0.97 -17.41 -5.78
N PHE A 141 0.57 -18.22 -6.76
CA PHE A 141 -0.33 -17.81 -7.84
C PHE A 141 -1.67 -17.27 -7.30
N LEU A 142 -2.26 -17.97 -6.33
CA LEU A 142 -3.54 -17.58 -5.73
C LEU A 142 -3.36 -16.31 -4.89
N VAL A 143 -2.32 -16.25 -4.05
CA VAL A 143 -2.00 -15.07 -3.24
C VAL A 143 -1.82 -13.84 -4.14
N SER A 144 -1.02 -13.97 -5.20
CA SER A 144 -0.77 -12.90 -6.17
C SER A 144 -2.03 -12.43 -6.90
N SER A 145 -2.97 -13.35 -7.18
CA SER A 145 -4.25 -13.01 -7.80
C SER A 145 -5.13 -12.21 -6.85
N PHE A 146 -5.18 -12.56 -5.56
CA PHE A 146 -5.89 -11.78 -4.55
C PHE A 146 -5.26 -10.40 -4.35
N GLU A 147 -3.94 -10.31 -4.32
CA GLU A 147 -3.23 -9.03 -4.22
C GLU A 147 -3.48 -8.13 -5.42
N ASN A 148 -3.50 -8.67 -6.64
CA ASN A 148 -3.85 -7.93 -7.84
C ASN A 148 -5.26 -7.34 -7.72
N ILE A 149 -6.24 -8.14 -7.30
CA ILE A 149 -7.62 -7.67 -7.09
C ILE A 149 -7.66 -6.58 -6.01
N ALA A 150 -7.00 -6.81 -4.87
CA ALA A 150 -6.94 -5.85 -3.76
C ALA A 150 -6.27 -4.54 -4.19
N ALA A 151 -5.21 -4.60 -4.99
CA ALA A 151 -4.49 -3.43 -5.52
C ALA A 151 -5.29 -2.63 -6.56
N ILE A 152 -6.33 -3.22 -7.17
CA ILE A 152 -7.28 -2.49 -8.04
C ILE A 152 -8.42 -1.92 -7.20
N VAL A 153 -9.06 -2.77 -6.40
CA VAL A 153 -10.30 -2.43 -5.67
C VAL A 153 -10.03 -1.42 -4.55
N THR A 154 -9.00 -1.65 -3.74
CA THR A 154 -8.72 -0.81 -2.56
C THR A 154 -8.49 0.65 -2.91
N PRO A 155 -7.63 1.03 -3.89
CA PRO A 155 -7.43 2.44 -4.19
C PRO A 155 -8.65 3.08 -4.83
N ILE A 156 -9.40 2.37 -5.71
CA ILE A 156 -10.63 2.89 -6.31
C ILE A 156 -11.67 3.18 -5.23
N VAL A 157 -11.94 2.22 -4.34
CA VAL A 157 -12.92 2.40 -3.26
C VAL A 157 -12.42 3.45 -2.25
N THR A 158 -11.11 3.54 -2.00
CA THR A 158 -10.53 4.61 -1.17
C THR A 158 -10.83 5.99 -1.73
N ILE A 159 -10.75 6.18 -3.04
CA ILE A 159 -11.07 7.48 -3.67
C ILE A 159 -12.54 7.85 -3.47
N ILE A 160 -13.45 6.86 -3.49
CA ILE A 160 -14.91 7.09 -3.38
C ILE A 160 -15.33 7.28 -1.92
N ILE A 161 -14.83 6.46 -0.99
CA ILE A 161 -15.21 6.43 0.43
C ILE A 161 -13.98 6.34 1.36
N PRO A 162 -13.09 7.35 1.36
CA PRO A 162 -11.78 7.27 2.01
C PRO A 162 -11.87 7.00 3.51
N VAL A 163 -12.79 7.67 4.20
CA VAL A 163 -12.94 7.57 5.66
C VAL A 163 -13.30 6.14 6.09
N ILE A 164 -14.21 5.49 5.37
CA ILE A 164 -14.63 4.12 5.68
C ILE A 164 -13.44 3.15 5.49
N ILE A 165 -12.72 3.28 4.38
CA ILE A 165 -11.58 2.42 4.08
C ILE A 165 -10.44 2.62 5.08
N ALA A 166 -10.13 3.86 5.46
CA ALA A 166 -9.13 4.15 6.47
C ALA A 166 -9.48 3.51 7.83
N ILE A 167 -10.76 3.57 8.23
CA ILE A 167 -11.24 2.90 9.46
C ILE A 167 -11.07 1.38 9.34
N LEU A 168 -11.47 0.77 8.23
CA LEU A 168 -11.34 -0.68 8.03
C LEU A 168 -9.89 -1.15 8.07
N ILE A 169 -8.97 -0.39 7.45
CA ILE A 169 -7.53 -0.68 7.49
C ILE A 169 -7.00 -0.57 8.93
N LEU A 170 -7.36 0.50 9.64
CA LEU A 170 -6.94 0.69 11.03
C LEU A 170 -7.46 -0.43 11.94
N LEU A 171 -8.73 -0.82 11.81
CA LEU A 171 -9.32 -1.93 12.56
C LEU A 171 -8.60 -3.25 12.26
N THR A 172 -8.34 -3.54 10.99
CA THR A 172 -7.61 -4.75 10.57
C THR A 172 -6.22 -4.78 11.20
N PHE A 173 -5.51 -3.65 11.17
CA PHE A 173 -4.19 -3.53 11.80
C PHE A 173 -4.24 -3.74 13.31
N LEU A 174 -5.19 -3.11 14.01
CA LEU A 174 -5.37 -3.25 15.46
C LEU A 174 -5.69 -4.70 15.86
N ILE A 175 -6.51 -5.40 15.09
CA ILE A 175 -6.84 -6.81 15.31
C ILE A 175 -5.60 -7.68 15.14
N LEU A 176 -4.86 -7.53 14.04
CA LEU A 176 -3.63 -8.29 13.77
C LEU A 176 -2.58 -8.05 14.86
N PHE A 177 -2.35 -6.78 15.22
CA PHE A 177 -1.44 -6.40 16.29
C PHE A 177 -1.83 -7.08 17.61
N ARG A 178 -3.11 -7.00 18.01
CA ARG A 178 -3.60 -7.63 19.25
C ARG A 178 -3.43 -9.14 19.24
N LEU A 179 -3.69 -9.80 18.11
CA LEU A 179 -3.53 -11.27 17.98
C LEU A 179 -2.07 -11.70 18.12
N ILE A 180 -1.15 -10.98 17.47
CA ILE A 180 0.29 -11.26 17.55
C ILE A 180 0.80 -11.08 18.98
N PHE A 181 0.45 -9.97 19.64
CA PHE A 181 0.86 -9.71 21.02
C PHE A 181 0.28 -10.71 22.02
N ARG A 182 -0.99 -11.14 21.83
CA ARG A 182 -1.58 -12.21 22.65
C ARG A 182 -0.85 -13.54 22.50
N ARG A 183 -0.45 -13.91 21.27
CA ARG A 183 0.31 -15.14 21.02
C ARG A 183 1.71 -15.10 21.66
N LYS A 184 2.41 -13.96 21.55
CA LYS A 184 3.72 -13.78 22.19
C LYS A 184 3.64 -13.89 23.71
N ARG A 185 2.68 -13.21 24.36
CA ARG A 185 2.46 -13.30 25.81
C ARG A 185 2.17 -14.73 26.28
N LYS A 186 1.35 -15.49 25.54
CA LYS A 186 1.08 -16.90 25.88
C LYS A 186 2.31 -17.80 25.75
N LYS A 187 3.18 -17.56 24.76
CA LYS A 187 4.44 -18.31 24.61
C LYS A 187 5.43 -18.00 25.74
N THR A 188 5.55 -16.75 26.16
CA THR A 188 6.41 -16.37 27.29
C THR A 188 5.91 -16.96 28.61
N ALA A 189 4.59 -16.92 28.86
CA ALA A 189 3.99 -17.49 30.06
C ALA A 189 3.98 -19.03 30.10
N ALA A 190 4.14 -19.72 28.97
CA ALA A 190 4.28 -21.18 28.91
C ALA A 190 5.74 -21.66 28.95
N ALA A 191 6.70 -20.72 28.88
CA ALA A 191 8.15 -20.97 28.96
C ALA A 191 8.75 -20.56 30.32
N THR A 192 7.90 -20.14 31.27
CA THR A 192 8.22 -19.89 32.69
C THR A 192 7.50 -20.92 33.53
#